data_AF-A0A9Q6PT68-F1
#
_entry.id   AF-A0A9Q6PT68-F1
#
_cell.length_a   1.000
_cell.length_b   1.000
_cell.length_c   1.000
_cell.angle_alpha   90.00
_cell.angle_beta   90.00
_cell.angle_gamma   90.00
#
_symmetry.space_group_name_H-M   'P 1'
#
loop_
_entity.id
_entity.type
_entity.pdbx_description
1 polymer ?
#
loop_
_entity_poly.entity_id
_entity_poly.type
_entity_poly.pdbx_seq_one_letter_code
_entity_poly.pdbx_strand_id
1 'polypeptide(L)'
;MLRILTDRGTEYCGKIEHHAYQLYLAIEDVDHTRTKARSPQTNGICERFHRTMKQEFYDIAFRKKVYNSLEELQVDVDEWLIKYNQHRPHSGKYCYGKTPMQTFQDSKHLAQEKIINKNVQSDSLINQTNVVR
;
A
#
# COMPACT_ATOMS: atom_id res chain seq x y z
N MET A 1 -7.71 -5.71 11.99
CA MET A 1 -6.26 -5.48 12.08
C MET A 1 -5.75 -5.03 10.73
N LEU A 2 -5.25 -3.79 10.66
CA LEU A 2 -4.61 -3.24 9.48
C LEU A 2 -3.15 -3.69 9.45
N ARG A 3 -2.58 -3.82 8.25
CA ARG A 3 -1.19 -4.27 8.08
C ARG A 3 -0.55 -3.57 6.89
N ILE A 4 0.69 -3.14 7.09
CA ILE A 4 1.53 -2.59 6.03
C ILE A 4 2.77 -3.47 5.83
N LEU A 5 3.15 -3.67 4.57
CA LEU A 5 4.37 -4.35 4.18
C LEU A 5 5.33 -3.32 3.59
N THR A 6 6.52 -3.20 4.18
CA THR A 6 7.61 -2.40 3.60
C THR A 6 8.85 -3.26 3.43
N ASP A 7 9.86 -2.73 2.75
CA ASP A 7 11.20 -3.28 2.84
C ASP A 7 11.85 -2.93 4.20
N ARG A 8 13.16 -3.19 4.29
CA ARG A 8 13.97 -2.93 5.48
C ARG A 8 14.72 -1.60 5.41
N GLY A 9 14.30 -0.68 4.55
CA GLY A 9 14.84 0.67 4.46
C GLY A 9 14.80 1.36 5.81
N THR A 10 15.81 2.19 6.07
CA THR A 10 15.97 2.90 7.35
C THR A 10 14.87 3.91 7.61
N GLU A 11 14.15 4.33 6.58
CA GLU A 11 12.96 5.19 6.64
C GLU A 11 11.74 4.47 7.21
N TYR A 12 11.67 3.14 7.09
CA TYR A 12 10.59 2.32 7.64
C TYR A 12 11.03 1.54 8.89
N CYS A 13 12.34 1.37 9.09
CA CYS A 13 12.90 0.51 10.10
C CYS A 13 13.97 1.21 10.95
N GLY A 14 13.67 1.43 12.23
CA GLY A 14 14.63 1.88 13.25
C GLY A 14 14.34 1.30 14.63
N LYS A 15 14.92 1.92 15.67
CA LYS A 15 14.54 1.63 17.07
C LYS A 15 13.18 2.25 17.33
N ILE A 16 12.18 1.43 17.70
CA ILE A 16 10.78 1.85 17.88
C ILE A 16 10.69 3.13 18.72
N GLU A 17 11.44 3.19 19.82
CA GLU A 17 11.50 4.28 20.80
C GLU A 17 11.82 5.66 20.19
N HIS A 18 12.47 5.68 19.03
CA HIS A 18 12.96 6.89 18.37
C HIS A 18 12.63 6.94 16.88
N HIS A 19 11.73 6.07 16.40
CA HIS A 19 11.43 5.97 14.98
C HIS A 19 9.99 6.37 14.69
N ALA A 20 9.82 7.62 14.22
CA ALA A 20 8.52 8.26 14.03
C ALA A 20 7.53 7.38 13.25
N TYR A 21 7.97 6.72 12.17
CA TYR A 21 7.12 5.84 11.39
C TYR A 21 6.61 4.62 12.19
N GLN A 22 7.45 4.01 13.04
CA GLN A 22 7.03 2.84 13.83
C GLN A 22 6.15 3.23 15.00
N LEU A 23 6.40 4.39 15.61
CA LEU A 23 5.52 4.98 16.61
C LEU A 23 4.14 5.27 16.03
N TYR A 24 4.09 5.87 14.83
CA TYR A 24 2.83 6.13 14.14
C TYR A 24 2.03 4.85 13.89
N LEU A 25 2.68 3.80 13.35
CA LEU A 25 1.99 2.52 13.12
C LEU A 25 1.47 1.89 14.42
N ALA A 26 2.20 2.03 15.53
CA ALA A 26 1.75 1.53 16.83
C ALA A 26 0.54 2.30 17.37
N ILE A 27 0.51 3.63 17.20
CA ILE A 27 -0.63 4.48 17.60
C ILE A 27 -1.88 4.13 16.78
N GLU A 28 -1.72 3.90 15.48
CA GLU A 28 -2.82 3.60 14.55
C GLU A 28 -3.24 2.11 14.53
N ASP A 29 -2.69 1.27 15.42
CA ASP A 29 -2.91 -0.18 15.45
C ASP A 29 -2.70 -0.88 14.09
N VAL A 30 -1.61 -0.49 13.40
CA VAL A 30 -1.20 -1.05 12.11
C VAL A 30 0.01 -1.96 12.29
N ASP A 31 -0.16 -3.23 11.95
CA ASP A 31 0.93 -4.21 11.92
C ASP A 31 1.99 -3.84 10.88
N HIS A 32 3.25 -3.76 11.29
CA HIS A 32 4.37 -3.59 10.36
C HIS A 32 4.99 -4.94 10.00
N THR A 33 4.76 -5.41 8.77
CA THR A 33 5.47 -6.55 8.18
C THR A 33 6.61 -6.06 7.31
N ARG A 34 7.73 -6.79 7.32
CA ARG A 34 8.91 -6.47 6.51
C ARG A 34 9.13 -7.55 5.47
N THR A 35 9.61 -7.16 4.29
CA THR A 35 10.02 -8.15 3.28
C THR A 35 11.12 -9.05 3.85
N LYS A 36 11.05 -10.34 3.49
CA LYS A 36 12.10 -11.29 3.86
C LYS A 36 13.39 -10.87 3.14
N ALA A 37 14.51 -10.93 3.85
CA ALA A 37 15.82 -10.67 3.24
C ALA A 37 15.98 -11.51 1.96
N ARG A 38 16.42 -10.88 0.87
CA ARG A 38 16.61 -11.50 -0.45
C ARG A 38 15.32 -12.07 -1.09
N SER A 39 14.15 -11.54 -0.77
CA SER A 39 12.89 -11.84 -1.48
C SER A 39 12.41 -10.64 -2.30
N PRO A 40 13.01 -10.38 -3.49
CA PRO A 40 12.71 -9.21 -4.31
C PRO A 40 11.27 -9.19 -4.86
N GLN A 41 10.59 -10.34 -4.85
CA GLN A 41 9.26 -10.48 -5.44
C GLN A 41 8.22 -9.62 -4.73
N THR A 42 8.36 -9.41 -3.42
CA THR A 42 7.38 -8.67 -2.62
C THR A 42 7.45 -7.16 -2.86
N ASN A 43 8.61 -6.63 -3.28
CA ASN A 43 8.76 -5.22 -3.64
C ASN A 43 8.64 -4.96 -5.15
N GLY A 44 8.68 -6.02 -5.97
CA GLY A 44 8.70 -5.90 -7.43
C GLY A 44 7.51 -5.18 -8.06
N ILE A 45 6.36 -5.12 -7.37
CA ILE A 45 5.21 -4.31 -7.81
C ILE A 45 5.50 -2.82 -7.67
N CYS A 46 5.99 -2.40 -6.49
CA CYS A 46 6.36 -1.02 -6.21
C CYS A 46 7.51 -0.56 -7.11
N GLU A 47 8.55 -1.39 -7.25
CA GLU A 47 9.68 -1.10 -8.14
C GLU A 47 9.25 -0.95 -9.61
N ARG A 48 8.33 -1.79 -10.07
CA ARG A 48 7.77 -1.68 -11.43
C ARG A 48 6.97 -0.39 -11.59
N PHE A 49 6.14 -0.04 -10.62
CA PHE A 49 5.40 1.22 -10.62
C PHE A 49 6.34 2.43 -10.70
N HIS A 50 7.37 2.50 -9.85
CA HIS A 50 8.35 3.58 -9.86
C HIS A 50 9.10 3.67 -11.19
N ARG A 51 9.48 2.53 -11.79
CA ARG A 51 10.09 2.51 -13.12
C ARG A 51 9.17 3.09 -14.18
N THR A 52 7.90 2.70 -14.16
CA THR A 52 6.89 3.20 -15.10
C THR A 52 6.66 4.70 -14.93
N MET A 53 6.51 5.19 -13.70
CA MET A 53 6.39 6.63 -13.42
C MET A 53 7.62 7.40 -13.92
N LYS A 54 8.82 6.90 -13.66
CA LYS A 54 10.05 7.52 -14.18
C LYS A 54 10.04 7.64 -15.70
N GLN A 55 9.80 6.53 -16.40
CA GLN A 55 9.91 6.47 -17.85
C GLN A 55 8.80 7.21 -18.59
N GLU A 56 7.57 7.13 -18.07
CA GLU A 56 6.38 7.67 -18.75
C GLU A 56 6.01 9.07 -18.29
N PHE A 57 6.41 9.47 -17.07
CA PHE A 57 6.14 10.81 -16.56
C PHE A 57 7.44 11.63 -16.44
N TYR A 58 8.30 11.36 -15.45
CA TYR A 58 9.40 12.26 -15.10
C TYR A 58 10.36 12.53 -16.25
N ASP A 59 10.78 11.48 -16.97
CA ASP A 59 11.68 11.59 -18.11
C ASP A 59 11.08 12.47 -19.24
N ILE A 60 9.76 12.46 -19.41
CA ILE A 60 9.07 13.26 -20.45
C ILE A 60 8.81 14.68 -19.95
N ALA A 61 8.27 14.81 -18.74
CA ALA A 61 7.92 16.07 -18.09
C ALA A 61 9.11 17.02 -18.05
N PHE A 62 10.25 16.56 -17.51
CA PHE A 62 11.45 17.38 -17.38
C PHE A 62 12.15 17.72 -18.70
N ARG A 63 11.79 17.08 -19.82
CA ARG A 63 12.25 17.48 -21.15
C ARG A 63 11.32 18.50 -21.82
N LYS A 64 10.05 18.57 -21.42
CA LYS A 64 9.02 19.40 -22.06
C LYS A 64 8.72 20.68 -21.31
N LYS A 65 8.86 20.68 -19.99
CA LYS A 65 8.46 21.77 -19.10
C LYS A 65 9.53 22.00 -18.04
N VAL A 66 9.86 23.27 -17.81
CA VAL A 66 10.68 23.69 -16.67
C VAL A 66 9.73 24.01 -15.53
N TYR A 67 9.85 23.26 -14.44
CA TYR A 67 9.04 23.45 -13.23
C TYR A 67 9.73 24.45 -12.31
N ASN A 68 8.98 25.45 -11.84
CA ASN A 68 9.52 26.49 -10.96
C ASN A 68 9.18 26.24 -9.48
N SER A 69 8.27 25.31 -9.21
CA SER A 69 7.91 24.89 -7.84
C SER A 69 7.51 23.42 -7.79
N LEU A 70 7.49 22.85 -6.58
CA LEU A 70 7.07 21.46 -6.38
C LEU A 70 5.56 21.30 -6.63
N GLU A 71 4.78 22.32 -6.31
CA GLU A 71 3.32 22.34 -6.48
C GLU A 71 2.96 22.25 -7.97
N GLU A 72 3.70 22.93 -8.84
CA GLU A 72 3.52 22.85 -10.28
C GLU A 72 3.79 21.43 -10.81
N LEU A 73 4.83 20.77 -10.28
CA LEU A 73 5.11 19.37 -10.60
C LEU A 73 4.03 18.43 -10.06
N GLN A 74 3.55 18.69 -8.85
CA GLN A 74 2.53 17.87 -8.19
C GLN A 74 1.23 17.82 -8.99
N VAL A 75 0.77 18.95 -9.55
CA VAL A 75 -0.43 18.99 -10.41
C VAL A 75 -0.30 18.03 -11.60
N ASP A 76 0.84 18.08 -12.30
CA ASP A 76 1.07 17.23 -13.47
C ASP A 76 1.25 15.74 -13.07
N VAL A 77 1.89 15.46 -11.94
CA VAL A 77 2.01 14.10 -11.37
C VAL A 77 0.63 13.54 -11.02
N ASP A 78 -0.23 14.33 -10.40
CA ASP A 78 -1.57 13.91 -9.98
C ASP A 78 -2.44 13.58 -11.19
N GLU A 79 -2.38 14.39 -12.24
CA GLU A 79 -3.07 14.10 -13.50
C GLU A 79 -2.57 12.77 -14.11
N TRP A 80 -1.24 12.58 -14.12
CA TRP A 80 -0.66 11.32 -14.59
C TRP A 80 -1.10 10.12 -13.75
N LEU A 81 -1.18 10.26 -12.42
CA LEU A 81 -1.65 9.22 -11.50
C LEU A 81 -3.12 8.87 -11.74
N ILE A 82 -3.99 9.85 -11.99
CA ILE A 82 -5.40 9.63 -12.35
C ILE A 82 -5.48 8.81 -13.63
N LYS A 83 -4.70 9.19 -14.67
CA LYS A 83 -4.64 8.43 -15.92
C LYS A 83 -4.15 7.00 -15.70
N TYR A 84 -3.06 6.83 -14.95
CA TYR A 84 -2.48 5.53 -14.63
C TYR A 84 -3.49 4.62 -13.91
N ASN A 85 -4.15 5.13 -12.87
CA ASN A 85 -5.02 4.33 -12.02
C ASN A 85 -6.41 4.07 -12.62
N GLN A 86 -6.96 5.02 -13.38
CA GLN A 86 -8.36 4.98 -13.81
C GLN A 86 -8.56 4.69 -15.29
N HIS A 87 -7.59 5.00 -16.15
CA HIS A 87 -7.76 4.94 -17.61
C HIS A 87 -6.85 3.93 -18.30
N ARG A 88 -5.70 3.60 -17.69
CA ARG A 88 -4.75 2.67 -18.29
C ARG A 88 -5.12 1.22 -17.95
N PRO A 89 -5.35 0.34 -18.93
CA PRO A 89 -5.48 -1.09 -18.69
C PRO A 89 -4.11 -1.75 -18.49
N HIS A 90 -4.02 -2.71 -17.56
CA HIS A 90 -2.80 -3.45 -17.27
C HIS A 90 -2.99 -4.94 -17.50
N SER A 91 -2.18 -5.54 -18.39
CA SER A 91 -2.18 -7.00 -18.64
C SER A 91 -1.37 -7.79 -17.61
N GLY A 92 -1.01 -7.17 -16.49
CA GLY A 92 -0.27 -7.84 -15.41
C GLY A 92 -1.08 -8.97 -14.78
N LYS A 93 -0.36 -9.90 -14.12
CA LYS A 93 -0.91 -11.14 -13.54
C LYS A 93 -2.20 -10.94 -12.72
N TYR A 94 -2.36 -9.82 -12.04
CA TYR A 94 -3.50 -9.57 -11.15
C TYR A 94 -4.52 -8.58 -11.70
N CYS A 95 -4.21 -7.90 -12.80
CA CYS A 95 -5.08 -6.87 -13.37
C CYS A 95 -5.87 -7.39 -14.57
N TYR A 96 -5.37 -8.39 -15.31
CA TYR A 96 -6.13 -9.06 -16.39
C TYR A 96 -6.77 -8.11 -17.42
N GLY A 97 -6.06 -7.03 -17.78
CA GLY A 97 -6.54 -6.02 -18.73
C GLY A 97 -7.42 -4.93 -18.11
N LYS A 98 -7.72 -5.01 -16.81
CA LYS A 98 -8.42 -3.94 -16.05
C LYS A 98 -7.45 -2.84 -15.65
N THR A 99 -8.01 -1.71 -15.26
CA THR A 99 -7.25 -0.61 -14.65
C THR A 99 -6.88 -0.94 -13.20
N PRO A 100 -5.83 -0.31 -12.63
CA PRO A 100 -5.46 -0.52 -11.23
C PRO A 100 -6.63 -0.23 -10.27
N MET A 101 -7.39 0.84 -10.52
CA MET A 101 -8.55 1.19 -9.70
C MET A 101 -9.67 0.15 -9.79
N GLN A 102 -9.98 -0.34 -10.99
CA GLN A 102 -10.96 -1.42 -11.16
C GLN A 102 -10.54 -2.68 -10.40
N THR A 103 -9.27 -3.08 -10.55
CA THR A 103 -8.70 -4.24 -9.85
C THR A 103 -8.79 -4.07 -8.33
N PHE A 104 -8.52 -2.86 -7.83
CA PHE A 104 -8.64 -2.55 -6.41
C PHE A 104 -10.07 -2.67 -5.89
N GLN A 105 -11.05 -2.10 -6.60
CA GLN A 105 -12.46 -2.18 -6.20
C GLN A 105 -12.96 -3.64 -6.23
N ASP A 106 -12.64 -4.38 -7.28
CA ASP A 106 -13.05 -5.79 -7.42
C ASP A 106 -12.47 -6.68 -6.32
N SER A 107 -11.24 -6.39 -5.87
CA SER A 107 -10.54 -7.18 -4.85
C SER A 107 -10.83 -6.74 -3.40
N LYS A 108 -11.62 -5.68 -3.20
CA LYS A 108 -11.90 -5.13 -1.87
C LYS A 108 -12.50 -6.16 -0.91
N HIS A 109 -13.37 -7.04 -1.41
CA HIS A 109 -13.99 -8.11 -0.61
C HIS A 109 -12.96 -9.08 -0.03
N LEU A 110 -11.88 -9.40 -0.76
CA LEU A 110 -10.81 -10.29 -0.29
C LEU A 110 -10.10 -9.75 0.95
N ALA A 111 -9.97 -8.42 1.06
CA ALA A 111 -9.42 -7.77 2.24
C ALA A 111 -10.41 -7.86 3.42
N GLN A 112 -11.70 -7.65 3.17
CA GLN A 112 -12.75 -7.72 4.19
C GLN A 112 -12.90 -9.13 4.78
N GLU A 113 -12.92 -10.17 3.94
CA GLU A 113 -13.00 -11.57 4.38
C GLU A 113 -11.84 -11.96 5.31
N LYS A 114 -10.62 -11.49 5.02
CA LYS A 114 -9.45 -11.73 5.87
C LYS A 114 -9.51 -11.02 7.23
N ILE A 115 -10.32 -9.97 7.35
CA ILE A 115 -10.54 -9.24 8.61
C ILE A 115 -11.56 -9.99 9.49
N ILE A 116 -12.60 -10.59 8.89
CA ILE A 116 -13.73 -11.21 9.60
C ILE A 116 -13.32 -12.46 10.40
N ASN A 117 -12.33 -13.23 9.96
CA ASN A 117 -11.82 -14.39 10.70
C ASN A 117 -11.19 -14.06 12.08
N LYS A 118 -11.05 -12.78 12.45
CA LYS A 118 -10.62 -12.37 13.80
C LYS A 118 -11.76 -12.17 14.81
N ASN A 119 -13.00 -11.92 14.36
CA ASN A 119 -14.11 -11.65 15.27
C ASN A 119 -14.69 -12.94 15.90
N VAL A 120 -14.33 -14.12 15.41
CA VAL A 120 -14.80 -15.40 15.97
C VAL A 120 -14.08 -15.77 17.29
N GLN A 121 -12.93 -15.13 17.60
CA GLN A 121 -12.21 -15.37 18.86
C GLN A 121 -12.67 -14.47 20.02
N SER A 122 -13.37 -13.36 19.76
CA SER A 122 -13.89 -12.49 20.83
C SER A 122 -15.19 -13.00 21.45
N ASP A 123 -15.99 -13.76 20.71
CA ASP A 123 -17.29 -14.27 21.19
C ASP A 123 -17.16 -15.50 22.11
N SER A 124 -16.00 -16.16 22.14
CA SER A 124 -15.76 -17.30 23.03
C SER A 124 -15.43 -16.91 24.48
N LEU A 125 -15.09 -15.66 24.75
CA LEU A 125 -14.84 -15.16 26.12
C LEU A 125 -16.11 -14.69 26.83
N ILE A 126 -17.19 -14.39 26.09
CA ILE A 126 -18.46 -13.92 26.68
C ILE A 126 -19.30 -15.10 27.24
N ASN A 127 -19.05 -16.32 26.79
CA ASN A 127 -19.80 -17.50 27.24
C ASN A 127 -19.27 -18.19 28.52
N GLN A 128 -18.22 -17.67 29.16
CA GLN A 128 -17.69 -18.25 30.41
C GLN A 128 -18.14 -17.53 31.69
N THR A 129 -18.86 -16.41 31.62
CA THR A 129 -19.26 -15.63 32.81
C THR A 129 -20.67 -15.93 33.34
N ASN A 130 -21.43 -16.84 32.71
CA ASN A 130 -22.80 -17.20 33.13
C ASN A 130 -22.93 -18.62 33.71
N VAL A 131 -21.92 -19.09 34.46
CA VAL A 131 -22.06 -20.28 35.32
C VAL A 131 -21.53 -19.94 36.71
N VAL A 132 -22.26 -19.08 37.43
CA VAL A 132 -22.20 -19.01 38.89
C VAL A 132 -23.59 -19.37 39.41
N ARG A 133 -23.72 -20.60 39.89
CA ARG A 133 -24.63 -20.99 40.96
C ARG A 133 -23.78 -21.62 42.04
#